data_AF-A0A6G1AKB5-F1
#
_entry.id   AF-A0A6G1AKB5-F1
#
_cell.length_a   1.000
_cell.length_b   1.000
_cell.length_c   1.000
_cell.angle_alpha   90.00
_cell.angle_beta   90.00
_cell.angle_gamma   90.00
#
_symmetry.space_group_name_H-M   'P 1'
#
loop_
_entity.id
_entity.type
_entity.pdbx_description
1 polymer ?
#
loop_
_entity_poly.entity_id
_entity_poly.type
_entity_poly.pdbx_seq_one_letter_code
_entity_poly.pdbx_strand_id
1 'polypeptide(L)'
;MKRCSASLLIGEIQIKATLRYHLMPVRVANMSKSEDSRCWRGCGETGTFLHCWWECKLVQPLWKTVWRFLKKLTIELPYDPAIALLGIYPRDTGVLIHRGTCTPMFTASLSTIAKTWKEPKCPSTDEWIEKMWFIYTMEYYMAMRKDEIWPCVATWMDLEGVMLSKISQAEKDRYHMFARIGGL
;
A
#
# COMPACT_ATOMS: atom_id res chain seq x y z
N MET A 1 28.07 5.95 2.60
CA MET A 1 26.62 6.20 2.42
C MET A 1 25.84 5.42 3.48
N LYS A 2 25.07 6.11 4.33
CA LYS A 2 24.22 5.44 5.33
C LYS A 2 23.10 4.70 4.60
N ARG A 3 23.01 3.40 4.85
CA ARG A 3 22.23 2.41 4.11
C ARG A 3 20.74 2.50 4.50
N CYS A 4 19.85 2.86 3.57
CA CYS A 4 18.41 2.69 3.78
C CYS A 4 18.03 1.22 3.53
N SER A 5 17.50 0.54 4.55
CA SER A 5 16.92 -0.79 4.43
C SER A 5 15.45 -0.72 3.98
N ALA A 6 14.91 -1.80 3.39
CA ALA A 6 13.48 -1.88 3.07
C ALA A 6 12.58 -1.67 4.31
N SER A 7 13.04 -2.16 5.47
CA SER A 7 12.42 -1.91 6.79
C SER A 7 12.34 -0.42 7.15
N LEU A 8 13.32 0.40 6.75
CA LEU A 8 13.25 1.84 6.95
C LEU A 8 12.21 2.48 6.04
N LEU A 9 11.99 1.99 4.82
CA LEU A 9 11.08 2.62 3.87
C LEU A 9 9.61 2.22 4.10
N ILE A 10 9.36 0.93 4.40
CA ILE A 10 8.06 0.44 4.88
C ILE A 10 7.74 1.07 6.24
N GLY A 11 8.72 1.07 7.16
CA GLY A 11 8.62 1.72 8.45
C GLY A 11 8.36 3.22 8.31
N GLU A 12 9.05 3.93 7.42
CA GLU A 12 8.85 5.36 7.18
C GLU A 12 7.44 5.66 6.68
N ILE A 13 6.90 4.86 5.75
CA ILE A 13 5.52 5.05 5.27
C ILE A 13 4.53 4.84 6.41
N GLN A 14 4.68 3.77 7.19
CA GLN A 14 3.81 3.47 8.32
C GLN A 14 3.94 4.52 9.44
N ILE A 15 5.15 4.99 9.74
CA ILE A 15 5.42 6.06 10.70
C ILE A 15 4.78 7.35 10.23
N LYS A 16 4.97 7.74 8.96
CA LYS A 16 4.35 8.96 8.41
C LYS A 16 2.82 8.89 8.40
N ALA A 17 2.25 7.72 8.11
CA ALA A 17 0.81 7.50 8.16
C ALA A 17 0.29 7.58 9.61
N THR A 18 0.92 6.87 10.55
CA THR A 18 0.54 6.81 11.97
C THR A 18 0.69 8.16 12.65
N LEU A 19 1.80 8.87 12.42
CA LEU A 19 2.04 10.22 12.94
C LEU A 19 1.22 11.30 12.25
N ARG A 20 0.41 10.93 11.23
CA ARG A 20 -0.39 11.86 10.45
C ARG A 20 0.45 13.02 9.89
N TYR A 21 1.62 12.66 9.36
CA TYR A 21 2.62 13.61 8.84
C TYR A 21 2.05 14.48 7.72
N HIS A 22 1.18 13.91 6.89
CA HIS A 22 0.46 14.66 5.87
C HIS A 22 -0.55 15.59 6.54
N LEU A 23 -0.50 16.88 6.23
CA LEU A 23 -1.50 17.83 6.71
C LEU A 23 -2.86 17.52 6.07
N MET A 24 -3.92 17.65 6.87
CA MET A 24 -5.30 17.45 6.42
C MET A 24 -5.90 18.80 6.01
N PRO A 25 -6.77 18.84 4.97
CA PRO A 25 -7.48 20.07 4.60
C PRO A 25 -8.18 20.74 5.78
N VAL A 26 -8.88 19.97 6.63
CA VAL A 26 -9.52 20.52 7.84
C VAL A 26 -8.54 21.15 8.83
N ARG A 27 -7.32 20.60 8.96
CA ARG A 27 -6.28 21.19 9.82
C ARG A 27 -5.71 22.45 9.21
N VAL A 28 -5.53 22.48 7.89
CA VAL A 28 -5.03 23.65 7.17
C VAL A 28 -6.02 24.81 7.26
N ALA A 29 -7.31 24.56 7.02
CA ALA A 29 -8.38 25.55 7.17
C ALA A 29 -8.47 26.13 8.60
N ASN A 30 -8.16 25.34 9.63
CA ASN A 30 -8.11 25.83 11.01
C ASN A 30 -6.88 26.71 11.29
N MET A 31 -5.78 26.53 10.55
CA MET A 31 -4.56 27.33 10.69
C MET A 31 -4.63 28.65 9.91
N SER A 32 -5.36 28.68 8.79
CA SER A 32 -5.53 29.88 7.96
C SER A 32 -7.00 30.09 7.56
N LYS A 33 -7.51 31.29 7.86
CA LYS A 33 -8.92 31.67 7.63
C LYS A 33 -9.38 31.63 6.16
N SER A 34 -8.44 31.60 5.21
CA SER A 34 -8.71 31.63 3.76
C SER A 34 -8.65 30.25 3.10
N GLU A 35 -8.16 29.22 3.80
CA GLU A 35 -8.00 27.88 3.23
C GLU A 35 -9.28 27.07 3.36
N ASP A 36 -9.54 26.26 2.34
CA ASP A 36 -10.74 25.44 2.26
C ASP A 36 -10.55 24.11 3.00
N SER A 37 -11.54 23.73 3.81
CA SER A 37 -11.55 22.44 4.51
C SER A 37 -11.94 21.26 3.60
N ARG A 38 -12.34 21.51 2.36
CA ARG A 38 -12.71 20.47 1.38
C ARG A 38 -11.51 19.62 0.97
N CYS A 39 -11.80 18.37 0.63
CA CYS A 39 -10.83 17.39 0.18
C CYS A 39 -10.04 17.90 -1.04
N TRP A 40 -8.71 17.86 -0.97
CA TRP A 40 -7.82 18.29 -2.06
C TRP A 40 -7.99 17.50 -3.36
N ARG A 41 -8.64 16.34 -3.30
CA ARG A 41 -8.98 15.55 -4.49
C ARG A 41 -10.18 16.10 -5.27
N GLY A 42 -10.86 17.12 -4.75
CA GLY A 42 -12.01 17.75 -5.42
C GLY A 42 -13.30 16.92 -5.40
N CYS A 43 -13.45 15.98 -4.45
CA CYS A 43 -14.65 15.14 -4.35
C CYS A 43 -15.90 15.90 -3.86
N GLY A 44 -15.72 17.07 -3.24
CA GLY A 44 -16.77 17.94 -2.69
C GLY A 44 -16.99 17.85 -1.18
N GLU A 45 -16.47 16.82 -0.52
CA GLU A 45 -16.64 16.57 0.93
C GLU A 45 -15.50 17.21 1.76
N THR A 46 -15.72 17.31 3.09
CA THR A 46 -14.70 17.79 4.03
C THR A 46 -13.51 16.84 4.11
N GLY A 47 -12.31 17.37 3.91
CA GLY A 47 -11.05 16.63 3.96
C GLY A 47 -10.60 16.30 5.38
N THR A 48 -11.30 15.38 6.03
CA THR A 48 -10.86 14.76 7.29
C THR A 48 -9.79 13.69 7.02
N PHE A 49 -9.13 13.21 8.08
CA PHE A 49 -8.17 12.11 7.95
C PHE A 49 -8.82 10.85 7.36
N LEU A 50 -9.92 10.39 7.97
CA LEU A 50 -10.60 9.18 7.51
C LEU A 50 -11.15 9.35 6.10
N HIS A 51 -11.67 10.53 5.78
CA HIS A 51 -12.15 10.83 4.43
C HIS A 51 -11.03 10.74 3.39
N CYS A 52 -9.92 11.46 3.59
CA CYS A 52 -8.85 11.54 2.60
C CYS A 52 -8.11 10.20 2.41
N TRP A 53 -8.04 9.36 3.44
CA TRP A 53 -7.37 8.06 3.37
C TRP A 53 -8.28 6.91 2.96
N TRP A 54 -9.56 6.96 3.30
CA TRP A 54 -10.48 5.83 3.15
C TRP A 54 -11.79 6.21 2.47
N GLU A 55 -12.62 7.06 3.08
CA GLU A 55 -14.04 7.20 2.69
C GLU A 55 -14.22 7.91 1.34
N CYS A 56 -13.24 8.71 0.90
CA CYS A 56 -13.32 9.46 -0.34
C CYS A 56 -13.65 8.54 -1.53
N LYS A 57 -14.74 8.87 -2.24
CA LYS A 57 -15.20 8.15 -3.44
C LYS A 57 -14.14 7.96 -4.52
N LEU A 58 -13.12 8.84 -4.56
CA LEU A 58 -12.01 8.77 -5.51
C LEU A 58 -10.89 7.81 -5.07
N VAL A 59 -10.82 7.49 -3.78
CA VAL A 59 -9.83 6.55 -3.19
C VAL A 59 -10.43 5.15 -3.06
N GLN A 60 -11.74 5.05 -2.82
CA GLN A 60 -12.48 3.79 -2.71
C GLN A 60 -12.22 2.77 -3.83
N PRO A 61 -12.09 3.13 -5.12
CA PRO A 61 -11.75 2.18 -6.18
C PRO A 61 -10.46 1.40 -5.91
N LEU A 62 -9.42 2.07 -5.40
CA LEU A 62 -8.16 1.41 -5.03
C LEU A 62 -8.39 0.40 -3.89
N TRP A 63 -9.05 0.81 -2.80
CA TRP A 63 -9.32 -0.10 -1.67
C TRP A 63 -10.16 -1.31 -2.09
N LYS A 64 -11.15 -1.13 -2.96
CA LYS A 64 -11.92 -2.24 -3.53
C LYS A 64 -11.05 -3.16 -4.38
N THR A 65 -10.05 -2.65 -5.09
CA THR A 65 -9.05 -3.48 -5.79
C THR A 65 -8.21 -4.28 -4.80
N VAL A 66 -7.69 -3.64 -3.75
CA VAL A 66 -6.87 -4.27 -2.70
C VAL A 66 -7.63 -5.43 -2.05
N TRP A 67 -8.90 -5.22 -1.67
CA TRP A 67 -9.72 -6.30 -1.12
C TRP A 67 -10.05 -7.41 -2.11
N ARG A 68 -10.22 -7.10 -3.40
CA ARG A 68 -10.36 -8.14 -4.43
C ARG A 68 -9.09 -8.98 -4.56
N PHE A 69 -7.92 -8.39 -4.40
CA PHE A 69 -6.65 -9.13 -4.38
C PHE A 69 -6.57 -10.04 -3.15
N LEU A 70 -6.91 -9.54 -1.97
CA LEU A 70 -6.95 -10.36 -0.74
C LEU A 70 -7.85 -11.59 -0.93
N LYS A 71 -9.05 -11.41 -1.49
CA LYS A 71 -9.94 -12.53 -1.81
C LYS A 71 -9.34 -13.55 -2.79
N LYS A 72 -8.59 -13.11 -3.80
CA LYS A 72 -7.88 -14.01 -4.72
C LYS A 72 -6.79 -14.83 -4.04
N LEU A 73 -6.20 -14.29 -2.97
CA LEU A 73 -5.22 -14.97 -2.13
C LEU A 73 -5.91 -15.83 -1.05
N THR A 74 -7.23 -16.02 -1.11
CA THR A 74 -8.04 -16.70 -0.09
C THR A 74 -7.96 -16.07 1.30
N ILE A 75 -7.59 -14.78 1.38
CA ILE A 75 -7.52 -14.00 2.62
C ILE A 75 -8.85 -13.26 2.80
N GLU A 76 -9.64 -13.71 3.78
CA GLU A 76 -10.88 -13.05 4.16
C GLU A 76 -10.64 -12.04 5.28
N LEU A 77 -10.85 -10.75 4.97
CA LEU A 77 -10.73 -9.65 5.93
C LEU A 77 -11.99 -8.77 5.88
N PRO A 78 -12.49 -8.32 7.05
CA PRO A 78 -13.50 -7.27 7.10
C PRO A 78 -13.08 -6.05 6.29
N TYR A 79 -14.02 -5.37 5.63
CA TYR A 79 -13.75 -4.14 4.89
C TYR A 79 -13.69 -2.94 5.85
N ASP A 80 -12.63 -2.89 6.64
CA ASP A 80 -12.48 -1.96 7.76
C ASP A 80 -11.22 -1.06 7.59
N PRO A 81 -11.36 0.27 7.67
CA PRO A 81 -10.20 1.17 7.65
C PRO A 81 -9.20 0.92 8.79
N ALA A 82 -9.61 0.42 9.95
CA ALA A 82 -8.68 0.12 11.05
C ALA A 82 -7.67 -0.97 10.65
N ILE A 83 -8.08 -1.93 9.83
CA ILE A 83 -7.20 -2.98 9.31
C ILE A 83 -6.19 -2.37 8.32
N ALA A 84 -6.68 -1.62 7.32
CA ALA A 84 -5.82 -1.08 6.26
C ALA A 84 -4.92 0.08 6.71
N LEU A 85 -5.44 0.98 7.55
CA LEU A 85 -4.74 2.20 7.94
C LEU A 85 -3.87 2.01 9.18
N LEU A 86 -4.28 1.13 10.11
CA LEU A 86 -3.63 0.96 11.41
C LEU A 86 -3.07 -0.45 11.63
N GLY A 87 -3.35 -1.41 10.75
CA GLY A 87 -2.89 -2.80 10.91
C GLY A 87 -3.52 -3.51 12.11
N ILE A 88 -4.71 -3.09 12.54
CA ILE A 88 -5.44 -3.69 13.66
C ILE A 88 -6.24 -4.87 13.12
N TYR A 89 -5.66 -6.06 13.17
CA TYR A 89 -6.30 -7.28 12.72
C TYR A 89 -7.26 -7.87 13.78
N PRO A 90 -8.35 -8.52 13.36
CA PRO A 90 -9.12 -9.42 14.23
C PRO A 90 -8.21 -10.42 14.94
N ARG A 91 -8.60 -10.88 16.13
CA ARG A 91 -7.80 -11.80 16.97
C ARG A 91 -7.76 -13.24 16.45
N ASP A 92 -8.36 -13.48 15.29
CA ASP A 92 -8.52 -14.79 14.68
C ASP A 92 -7.15 -15.29 14.18
N THR A 93 -6.72 -16.48 14.62
CA THR A 93 -5.35 -17.00 14.39
C THR A 93 -4.99 -17.11 12.91
N GLY A 94 -5.96 -17.42 12.03
CA GLY A 94 -5.75 -17.51 10.59
C GLY A 94 -5.41 -16.16 9.93
N VAL A 95 -6.02 -15.07 10.41
CA VAL A 95 -5.75 -13.72 9.89
C VAL A 95 -4.36 -13.23 10.28
N LEU A 96 -3.88 -13.61 11.47
CA LEU A 96 -2.55 -13.25 11.95
C LEU A 96 -1.43 -13.84 11.08
N ILE A 97 -1.64 -15.03 10.52
CA ILE A 97 -0.70 -15.73 9.62
C ILE A 97 -0.49 -14.93 8.33
N HIS A 98 -1.54 -14.26 7.83
CA HIS A 98 -1.48 -13.47 6.60
C HIS A 98 -0.96 -12.05 6.78
N ARG A 99 -0.56 -11.66 8.00
CA ARG A 99 -0.04 -10.32 8.28
C ARG A 99 1.18 -9.97 7.42
N GLY A 100 2.07 -10.93 7.18
CA GLY A 100 3.25 -10.77 6.33
C GLY A 100 2.89 -10.38 4.89
N THR A 101 1.82 -10.95 4.36
CA THR A 101 1.30 -10.69 3.00
C THR A 101 0.46 -9.41 2.92
N CYS A 102 -0.35 -9.13 3.95
CA CYS A 102 -1.26 -7.98 3.95
C CYS A 102 -0.54 -6.64 4.19
N THR A 103 0.50 -6.65 5.04
CA THR A 103 1.26 -5.45 5.40
C THR A 103 1.85 -4.71 4.19
N PRO A 104 2.56 -5.38 3.24
CA PRO A 104 3.08 -4.70 2.07
C PRO A 104 1.96 -4.19 1.15
N MET A 105 0.85 -4.92 1.02
CA MET A 105 -0.32 -4.48 0.24
C MET A 105 -0.88 -3.15 0.75
N PHE A 106 -1.18 -3.08 2.04
CA PHE A 106 -1.72 -1.86 2.66
C PHE A 106 -0.69 -0.74 2.67
N THR A 107 0.59 -1.05 2.92
CA THR A 107 1.67 -0.05 2.87
C THR A 107 1.82 0.54 1.47
N ALA A 108 1.75 -0.28 0.42
CA ALA A 108 1.76 0.18 -0.96
C ALA A 108 0.55 1.09 -1.23
N SER A 109 -0.65 0.70 -0.81
CA SER A 109 -1.86 1.51 -0.99
C SER A 109 -1.74 2.88 -0.30
N LEU A 110 -1.27 2.91 0.95
CA LEU A 110 -1.01 4.14 1.68
C LEU A 110 0.02 5.01 0.95
N SER A 111 1.10 4.41 0.46
CA SER A 111 2.11 5.15 -0.31
C SER A 111 1.56 5.72 -1.61
N THR A 112 0.69 5.00 -2.32
CA THR A 112 0.10 5.47 -3.58
C THR A 112 -0.89 6.62 -3.32
N ILE A 113 -1.68 6.54 -2.26
CA ILE A 113 -2.57 7.63 -1.82
C ILE A 113 -1.77 8.86 -1.35
N ALA A 114 -0.67 8.64 -0.61
CA ALA A 114 0.23 9.71 -0.17
C ALA A 114 0.92 10.41 -1.33
N LYS A 115 1.31 9.68 -2.37
CA LYS A 115 1.97 10.24 -3.56
C LYS A 115 1.11 11.30 -4.24
N THR A 116 -0.21 11.08 -4.30
CA THR A 116 -1.20 11.99 -4.92
C THR A 116 -1.93 12.85 -3.88
N TRP A 117 -1.35 13.07 -2.70
CA TRP A 117 -2.07 13.60 -1.53
C TRP A 117 -2.80 14.94 -1.77
N LYS A 118 -2.16 15.85 -2.51
CA LYS A 118 -2.68 17.19 -2.85
C LYS A 118 -3.18 17.31 -4.28
N GLU A 119 -3.11 16.24 -5.05
CA GLU A 119 -3.50 16.26 -6.46
C GLU A 119 -4.98 15.86 -6.60
N PRO A 120 -5.72 16.41 -7.59
CA PRO A 120 -7.05 15.92 -7.93
C PRO A 120 -7.03 14.50 -8.53
N LYS A 121 -5.84 13.97 -8.79
CA LYS A 121 -5.61 12.66 -9.38
C LYS A 121 -6.04 11.54 -8.42
N CYS A 122 -6.78 10.57 -8.96
CA CYS A 122 -7.14 9.36 -8.26
C CYS A 122 -5.93 8.39 -8.25
N PRO A 123 -5.66 7.70 -7.13
CA PRO A 123 -4.62 6.69 -7.10
C PRO A 123 -5.00 5.51 -8.02
N SER A 124 -4.11 5.12 -8.93
CA SER A 124 -4.40 4.05 -9.91
C SER A 124 -4.00 2.66 -9.39
N THR A 125 -4.60 1.61 -9.98
CA THR A 125 -4.22 0.23 -9.69
C THR A 125 -2.80 -0.07 -10.19
N ASP A 126 -2.40 0.51 -11.32
CA ASP A 126 -1.06 0.29 -11.90
C ASP A 126 0.03 0.93 -11.05
N GLU A 127 -0.19 2.17 -10.55
CA GLU A 127 0.73 2.84 -9.62
C GLU A 127 0.85 2.07 -8.30
N TRP A 128 -0.23 1.41 -7.87
CA TRP A 128 -0.20 0.53 -6.70
C TRP A 128 0.56 -0.78 -6.97
N ILE A 129 0.38 -1.42 -8.12
CA ILE A 129 1.13 -2.63 -8.51
C ILE A 129 2.62 -2.30 -8.68
N GLU A 130 2.97 -1.19 -9.30
CA GLU A 130 4.35 -0.70 -9.39
C GLU A 130 4.95 -0.51 -7.99
N LYS A 131 4.19 0.08 -7.07
CA LYS A 131 4.64 0.25 -5.69
C LYS A 131 4.82 -1.08 -4.97
N MET A 132 3.95 -2.06 -5.22
CA MET A 132 4.08 -3.42 -4.69
C MET A 132 5.37 -4.09 -5.20
N TRP A 133 5.66 -3.99 -6.50
CA TRP A 133 6.91 -4.50 -7.07
C TRP A 133 8.13 -3.85 -6.44
N PHE A 134 8.10 -2.53 -6.25
CA PHE A 134 9.17 -1.82 -5.56
C PHE A 134 9.39 -2.34 -4.13
N ILE A 135 8.32 -2.58 -3.36
CA ILE A 135 8.43 -3.15 -2.01
C ILE A 135 9.02 -4.56 -2.06
N TYR A 136 8.50 -5.42 -2.96
CA TYR A 136 9.02 -6.77 -3.16
C TYR A 136 10.53 -6.77 -3.45
N THR A 137 10.97 -6.00 -4.45
CA THR A 137 12.39 -5.90 -4.82
C THR A 137 13.24 -5.45 -3.62
N MET A 138 12.77 -4.48 -2.85
CA MET A 138 13.48 -4.00 -1.67
C MET A 138 13.56 -5.06 -0.56
N GLU A 139 12.48 -5.78 -0.27
CA GLU A 139 12.47 -6.88 0.69
C GLU A 139 13.35 -8.04 0.25
N TYR A 140 13.31 -8.39 -1.04
CA TYR A 140 14.16 -9.41 -1.64
C TYR A 140 15.65 -9.11 -1.45
N TYR A 141 16.09 -7.90 -1.79
CA TYR A 141 17.49 -7.50 -1.58
C TYR A 141 17.90 -7.53 -0.10
N MET A 142 16.98 -7.22 0.81
CA MET A 142 17.24 -7.30 2.24
C MET A 142 17.35 -8.75 2.72
N ALA A 143 16.49 -9.64 2.26
CA ALA A 143 16.50 -11.06 2.57
C ALA A 143 17.80 -11.71 2.07
N MET A 144 18.23 -11.36 0.85
CA MET A 144 19.50 -11.80 0.26
C MET A 144 20.71 -11.39 1.11
N ARG A 145 20.68 -10.19 1.71
CA ARG A 145 21.76 -9.72 2.60
C ARG A 145 21.78 -10.40 3.96
N LYS A 146 20.66 -10.99 4.38
CA LYS A 146 20.52 -11.68 5.67
C LYS A 146 20.61 -13.20 5.56
N ASP A 147 20.76 -13.73 4.34
CA ASP A 147 20.65 -15.16 4.05
C ASP A 147 19.27 -15.76 4.41
N GLU A 148 18.22 -14.93 4.34
CA GLU A 148 16.82 -15.26 4.68
C GLU A 148 15.93 -15.21 3.42
N ILE A 149 16.46 -15.58 2.25
CA ILE A 149 15.77 -15.45 0.96
C ILE A 149 14.49 -16.29 0.91
N TRP A 150 14.56 -17.55 1.39
CA TRP A 150 13.45 -18.49 1.29
C TRP A 150 12.16 -18.02 1.99
N PRO A 151 12.20 -17.52 3.24
CA PRO A 151 11.04 -16.89 3.87
C PRO A 151 10.45 -15.71 3.08
N CYS A 152 11.29 -14.90 2.45
CA CYS A 152 10.86 -13.77 1.63
C CYS A 152 10.13 -14.25 0.37
N VAL A 153 10.72 -15.19 -0.37
CA VAL A 153 10.12 -15.78 -1.57
C VAL A 153 8.79 -16.44 -1.22
N ALA A 154 8.73 -17.22 -0.14
CA ALA A 154 7.50 -17.88 0.31
C ALA A 154 6.37 -16.88 0.62
N THR A 155 6.70 -15.72 1.22
CA THR A 155 5.71 -14.68 1.56
C THR A 155 5.14 -13.99 0.31
N TRP A 156 5.97 -13.84 -0.73
CA TRP A 156 5.63 -13.08 -1.94
C TRP A 156 5.15 -13.92 -3.12
N MET A 157 5.36 -15.24 -3.11
CA MET A 157 5.04 -16.13 -4.23
C MET A 157 3.57 -15.99 -4.70
N ASP A 158 2.61 -16.02 -3.77
CA ASP A 158 1.20 -15.89 -4.12
C ASP A 158 0.85 -14.46 -4.58
N LEU A 159 1.48 -13.44 -3.99
CA LEU A 159 1.30 -12.04 -4.37
C LEU A 159 1.79 -11.77 -5.79
N GLU A 160 2.95 -12.31 -6.14
CA GLU A 160 3.56 -12.20 -7.46
C GLU A 160 2.62 -12.76 -8.53
N GLY A 161 2.05 -13.96 -8.30
CA GLY A 161 1.07 -14.55 -9.22
C GLY A 161 -0.15 -13.64 -9.46
N VAL A 162 -0.69 -13.05 -8.40
CA VAL A 162 -1.85 -12.14 -8.52
C VAL A 162 -1.47 -10.82 -9.19
N MET A 163 -0.29 -10.25 -8.91
CA MET A 163 0.22 -9.02 -9.53
C MET A 163 0.48 -9.22 -11.03
N LEU A 164 1.14 -10.32 -11.41
CA LEU A 164 1.38 -10.69 -12.81
C LEU A 164 0.07 -10.91 -13.59
N SER A 165 -1.01 -11.36 -12.92
CA SER A 165 -2.33 -11.53 -13.55
C SER A 165 -3.00 -10.22 -13.98
N LYS A 166 -2.48 -9.05 -13.56
CA LYS A 166 -3.08 -7.74 -13.80
C LYS A 166 -2.32 -6.82 -14.73
N ILE A 167 -1.05 -7.12 -15.02
CA ILE A 167 -0.24 -6.34 -15.94
C ILE A 167 -0.32 -6.91 -17.37
N SER A 168 -0.15 -6.05 -18.37
CA SER A 168 -0.15 -6.45 -19.78
C SER A 168 1.05 -7.35 -20.10
N GLN A 169 0.98 -8.13 -21.18
CA GLN A 169 2.08 -9.04 -21.56
C GLN A 169 3.41 -8.28 -21.79
N ALA A 170 3.38 -7.06 -22.33
CA ALA A 170 4.56 -6.22 -22.51
C ALA A 170 5.14 -5.68 -21.19
N GLU A 171 4.32 -5.54 -20.14
CA GLU A 171 4.78 -5.18 -18.80
C GLU A 171 5.33 -6.38 -18.05
N LYS A 172 4.76 -7.57 -18.28
CA LYS A 172 5.30 -8.80 -17.72
C LYS A 172 6.75 -8.98 -18.09
N ASP A 173 7.16 -8.71 -19.33
CA ASP A 173 8.56 -8.85 -19.75
C ASP A 173 9.53 -7.93 -18.97
N ARG A 174 9.07 -6.74 -18.52
CA ARG A 174 9.86 -5.84 -17.65
C ARG A 174 9.98 -6.35 -16.21
N TYR A 175 8.91 -6.93 -15.66
CA TYR A 175 8.90 -7.45 -14.29
C TYR A 175 9.36 -8.91 -14.18
N HIS A 176 9.37 -9.67 -15.27
CA HIS A 176 9.88 -11.05 -15.37
C HIS A 176 11.38 -11.13 -15.07
N MET A 177 12.12 -10.02 -15.18
CA MET A 177 13.50 -9.93 -14.70
C MET A 177 13.60 -10.20 -13.18
N PHE A 178 12.55 -9.95 -12.40
CA PHE A 178 12.49 -10.22 -10.95
C PHE A 178 11.96 -11.62 -10.63
N ALA A 179 10.99 -12.13 -11.41
CA ALA A 179 10.47 -13.51 -11.27
C ALA A 179 11.58 -14.57 -11.44
N ARG A 180 12.54 -14.29 -12.34
CA ARG A 180 13.68 -15.17 -12.67
C ARG A 180 14.82 -15.15 -11.64
N ILE A 181 14.69 -14.33 -10.60
CA ILE A 181 15.67 -14.25 -9.50
C ILE A 181 15.20 -15.11 -8.30
N GLY A 182 13.88 -15.31 -8.14
CA GLY A 182 13.30 -16.18 -7.11
C GLY A 182 13.15 -17.66 -7.51
N GLY A 183 13.36 -17.99 -8.78
CA GLY A 183 13.45 -19.35 -9.30
C GLY A 183 14.40 -19.37 -10.49
N LEU A 184 15.23 -20.43 -10.56
CA LEU A 184 16.12 -20.81 -11.66
C LEU A 184 15.76 -20.24 -13.04
#